data_AF-A0A832UXW4-F1
#
_entry.id   AF-A0A832UXW4-F1
#
_cell.length_a   1.000
_cell.length_b   1.000
_cell.length_c   1.000
_cell.angle_alpha   90.00
_cell.angle_beta   90.00
_cell.angle_gamma   90.00
#
_symmetry.space_group_name_H-M   'P 1'
#
loop_
_entity.id
_entity.type
_entity.pdbx_description
1 polymer ?
#
loop_
_entity_poly.entity_id
_entity_poly.type
_entity_poly.pdbx_seq_one_letter_code
_entity_poly.pdbx_strand_id
1 'polypeptide(L)'
;MAVEEKDKRLVMDALRELGAKDNGSAKGVDIITQRCGQKGPRYRDKQLVALVLQALVNEKRAIRKAGEKAGSYYISPVQPASTAAEAAPELEPVEQKSDNPYL
;
A
#
# COMPACT_ATOMS: atom_id res chain seq x y z
N MET A 1 3.84 -22.95 5.39
CA MET A 1 3.83 -21.80 6.31
C MET A 1 2.49 -21.09 6.17
N ALA A 2 1.56 -21.28 7.10
CA ALA A 2 0.30 -20.55 7.09
C ALA A 2 0.46 -19.24 7.87
N VAL A 3 0.00 -18.12 7.30
CA VAL A 3 -0.02 -16.82 7.96
C VAL A 3 -1.17 -16.80 8.95
N GLU A 4 -0.89 -16.62 10.24
CA GLU A 4 -1.92 -16.63 11.29
C GLU A 4 -2.60 -15.25 11.43
N GLU A 5 -3.85 -15.21 11.90
CA GLU A 5 -4.57 -13.94 12.08
C GLU A 5 -3.88 -13.01 13.10
N LYS A 6 -3.20 -13.61 14.07
CA LYS A 6 -2.32 -12.93 15.03
C LYS A 6 -1.16 -12.21 14.35
N ASP A 7 -0.57 -12.81 13.31
CA ASP A 7 0.55 -12.23 12.56
C ASP A 7 0.10 -10.97 11.81
N LYS A 8 -1.11 -11.01 11.23
CA LYS A 8 -1.72 -9.86 10.54
C LYS A 8 -1.94 -8.67 11.47
N ARG A 9 -2.47 -8.90 12.68
CA ARG A 9 -2.66 -7.85 13.70
C ARG A 9 -1.33 -7.19 14.06
N LEU A 10 -0.30 -8.00 14.28
CA LEU A 10 1.03 -7.53 14.65
C LEU A 10 1.67 -6.64 13.58
N VAL A 11 1.60 -7.05 12.32
CA VAL A 11 2.13 -6.28 11.19
C VAL A 11 1.33 -4.98 10.98
N MET A 12 0.01 -5.02 11.18
CA MET A 12 -0.84 -3.81 11.15
C MET A 12 -0.49 -2.82 12.26
N ASP A 13 -0.30 -3.29 13.49
CA ASP A 13 0.13 -2.43 14.60
C ASP A 13 1.50 -1.81 14.32
N ALA A 14 2.46 -2.60 13.82
CA ALA A 14 3.77 -2.09 13.43
C ALA A 14 3.68 -1.03 12.32
N LEU A 15 2.87 -1.26 11.29
CA LEU A 15 2.59 -0.26 10.26
C LEU A 15 1.93 1.00 10.83
N ARG A 16 1.05 0.87 11.84
CA ARG A 16 0.36 1.99 12.49
C ARG A 16 1.31 2.81 13.34
N GLU A 17 2.16 2.17 14.12
CA GLU A 17 3.22 2.84 14.87
C GLU A 17 4.19 3.59 13.94
N LEU A 18 4.58 2.96 12.82
CA LEU A 18 5.48 3.57 11.85
C LEU A 18 4.81 4.72 11.07
N GLY A 19 3.53 4.59 10.76
CA GLY A 19 2.73 5.62 10.09
C GLY A 19 2.35 6.79 11.01
N ALA A 20 2.19 6.56 12.31
CA ALA A 20 1.97 7.62 13.28
C ALA A 20 3.19 8.55 13.42
N LYS A 21 4.38 8.03 13.13
CA LYS A 21 5.63 8.81 13.15
C LYS A 21 5.86 9.62 11.86
N ASP A 22 5.39 9.11 10.72
CA ASP A 22 5.40 9.82 9.42
C ASP A 22 4.09 9.52 8.66
N ASN A 23 3.11 10.42 8.79
CA ASN A 23 1.85 10.29 8.08
C ASN A 23 2.08 10.33 6.55
N GLY A 24 1.71 9.27 5.84
CA GLY A 24 1.79 9.19 4.38
C GLY A 24 3.14 8.72 3.81
N SER A 25 4.13 8.42 4.66
CA SER A 25 5.43 7.92 4.18
C SER A 25 5.42 6.40 4.08
N ALA A 26 5.62 5.87 2.87
CA ALA A 26 5.64 4.44 2.63
C ALA A 26 6.90 3.82 3.26
N LYS A 27 6.72 2.83 4.13
CA LYS A 27 7.82 2.20 4.88
C LYS A 27 8.25 0.93 4.17
N GLY A 28 9.55 0.78 3.95
CA GLY A 28 10.12 -0.42 3.34
C GLY A 28 9.88 -1.66 4.21
N VAL A 29 9.78 -2.84 3.58
CA VAL A 29 9.66 -4.13 4.28
C VAL A 29 10.74 -4.29 5.35
N ASP A 30 11.96 -3.81 5.12
CA ASP A 30 13.06 -3.89 6.09
C ASP A 30 12.74 -3.17 7.41
N ILE A 31 12.16 -1.96 7.35
CA ILE A 31 11.79 -1.18 8.54
C ILE A 31 10.65 -1.87 9.28
N ILE A 32 9.66 -2.38 8.53
CA ILE A 32 8.52 -3.10 9.09
C ILE A 32 8.98 -4.39 9.76
N THR A 33 9.88 -5.14 9.11
CA THR A 33 10.46 -6.39 9.63
C THR A 33 11.29 -6.12 10.88
N GLN A 34 12.09 -5.04 10.90
CA GLN A 34 12.86 -4.65 12.07
C GLN A 34 11.95 -4.33 13.26
N ARG A 35 10.82 -3.66 13.03
CA ARG A 35 9.85 -3.35 14.09
C ARG A 35 9.09 -4.59 14.56
N CYS A 36 8.64 -5.44 13.64
CA CYS A 36 7.98 -6.71 13.98
C CYS A 36 8.93 -7.68 14.68
N GLY A 37 10.22 -7.68 14.32
CA GLY A 37 11.27 -8.48 14.96
C GLY A 37 11.52 -8.14 16.43
N GLN A 38 11.05 -6.99 16.92
CA GLN A 38 11.04 -6.67 18.36
C GLN A 38 9.93 -7.42 19.12
N LYS A 39 8.90 -7.88 18.41
CA LYS A 39 7.75 -8.60 18.99
C LYS A 39 7.96 -10.11 19.00
N GLY A 40 8.88 -10.61 18.18
CA GLY A 40 9.31 -12.01 18.22
C GLY A 40 10.31 -12.38 17.12
N PRO A 41 11.13 -13.42 17.32
CA PRO A 41 12.15 -13.84 16.37
C PRO A 41 11.57 -14.35 15.05
N ARG A 42 10.35 -14.94 15.06
CA ARG A 42 9.63 -15.39 13.85
C ARG A 42 9.38 -14.26 12.85
N TYR A 43 9.25 -13.02 13.33
CA TYR A 43 8.99 -11.84 12.50
C TYR A 43 10.25 -11.12 12.02
N ARG A 44 11.44 -11.67 12.33
CA ARG A 44 12.69 -11.22 11.69
C ARG A 44 12.83 -11.75 10.27
N ASP A 45 12.02 -12.74 9.91
CA ASP A 45 11.97 -13.28 8.56
C ASP A 45 11.26 -12.29 7.62
N LYS A 46 12.05 -11.72 6.70
CA LYS A 46 11.57 -10.75 5.72
C LYS A 46 10.54 -11.35 4.74
N GLN A 47 10.65 -12.64 4.41
CA GLN A 47 9.71 -13.30 3.51
C GLN A 47 8.36 -13.49 4.19
N LEU A 48 8.35 -13.87 5.47
CA LEU A 48 7.11 -13.99 6.24
C LEU A 48 6.40 -12.64 6.33
N VAL A 49 7.13 -11.57 6.68
CA VAL A 49 6.55 -10.22 6.76
C VAL A 49 6.05 -9.75 5.39
N ALA A 50 6.78 -10.03 4.30
CA ALA A 50 6.33 -9.70 2.94
C ALA A 50 5.04 -10.43 2.56
N LEU A 51 4.89 -11.73 2.92
CA LEU A 51 3.66 -12.49 2.70
C LEU A 51 2.48 -11.92 3.49
N VAL A 52 2.69 -11.55 4.75
CA VAL A 52 1.65 -10.93 5.58
C VAL A 52 1.24 -9.57 5.00
N LEU A 53 2.20 -8.76 4.59
CA LEU A 53 1.94 -7.47 3.94
C LEU A 53 1.17 -7.64 2.63
N GLN A 54 1.52 -8.62 1.81
CA GLN A 54 0.79 -8.93 0.59
C GLN A 54 -0.64 -9.38 0.88
N ALA A 55 -0.86 -10.18 1.92
CA ALA A 55 -2.19 -10.56 2.38
C ALA A 55 -3.01 -9.33 2.82
N LEU A 56 -2.40 -8.41 3.58
CA LEU A 56 -3.03 -7.16 4.00
C LEU A 56 -3.38 -6.24 2.83
N VAL A 57 -2.57 -6.24 1.76
CA VAL A 57 -2.87 -5.53 0.51
C VAL A 57 -4.08 -6.15 -0.20
N ASN A 58 -4.11 -7.48 -0.31
CA ASN A 58 -5.26 -8.19 -0.88
C ASN A 58 -6.55 -7.94 -0.09
N GLU A 59 -6.45 -7.79 1.24
CA GLU A 59 -7.55 -7.45 2.14
C GLU A 59 -7.91 -5.94 2.13
N LYS A 60 -7.28 -5.12 1.27
CA LYS A 60 -7.44 -3.66 1.18
C LYS A 60 -7.14 -2.90 2.49
N ARG A 61 -6.38 -3.50 3.40
CA ARG A 61 -5.95 -2.90 4.69
C ARG A 61 -4.63 -2.15 4.59
N ALA A 62 -3.80 -2.51 3.61
CA ALA A 62 -2.53 -1.85 3.32
C ALA A 62 -2.43 -1.53 1.83
N ILE A 63 -1.60 -0.55 1.46
CA ILE A 63 -1.31 -0.22 0.07
C ILE A 63 0.20 -0.33 -0.14
N ARG A 64 0.59 -0.98 -1.23
CA ARG A 64 1.98 -1.04 -1.69
C ARG A 64 2.23 0.13 -2.64
N LYS A 65 3.13 1.04 -2.27
CA LYS A 65 3.52 2.17 -3.12
C LYS A 65 4.49 1.68 -4.19
N ALA A 66 4.07 1.68 -5.45
CA ALA A 66 4.96 1.42 -6.58
C ALA A 66 5.82 2.66 -6.85
N GLY A 67 7.14 2.48 -7.03
CA GLY A 67 8.05 3.54 -7.51
C GLY A 67 9.00 4.17 -6.47
N GLU A 68 8.74 4.09 -5.16
CA GLU A 68 9.57 4.84 -4.17
C GLU A 68 10.66 4.01 -3.48
N LYS A 69 10.58 2.67 -3.57
CA LYS A 69 11.59 1.64 -3.24
C LYS A 69 10.89 0.29 -3.40
N ALA A 70 11.59 -0.75 -3.84
CA ALA A 70 11.01 -2.08 -3.99
C ALA A 70 10.48 -2.58 -2.63
N GLY A 71 9.16 -2.53 -2.42
CA GLY A 71 8.51 -3.04 -1.20
C GLY A 71 8.22 -1.98 -0.12
N SER A 72 7.81 -0.77 -0.50
CA SER A 72 7.28 0.19 0.48
C SER A 72 5.76 0.02 0.67
N TYR A 73 5.33 -0.09 1.92
CA TYR A 73 3.93 -0.29 2.32
C TYR A 73 3.50 0.82 3.30
N TYR A 74 2.23 1.19 3.24
CA TYR A 74 1.59 2.07 4.21
C TYR A 74 0.19 1.56 4.55
N ILE A 75 -0.33 1.95 5.71
CA ILE A 75 -1.71 1.67 6.06
C ILE A 75 -2.61 2.37 5.06
N SER A 76 -3.56 1.61 4.52
CA SER A 76 -4.64 2.21 3.73
C SER A 76 -5.32 3.22 4.65
N PRO A 77 -5.37 4.51 4.30
CA PRO A 77 -6.16 5.45 5.08
C PRO A 77 -7.55 4.82 5.16
N VAL A 78 -8.02 4.52 6.37
CA VAL A 78 -9.44 4.26 6.58
C VAL A 78 -10.06 5.53 6.06
N GLN A 79 -10.60 5.49 4.84
CA GLN A 79 -11.37 6.60 4.33
C GLN A 79 -12.43 6.82 5.42
N PRO A 80 -12.45 7.95 6.16
CA PRO A 80 -13.76 8.50 6.42
C PRO A 80 -14.37 8.60 5.02
N ALA A 81 -15.57 8.05 4.81
CA ALA A 81 -16.29 8.24 3.56
C ALA A 81 -16.32 9.76 3.28
N SER A 82 -15.35 10.21 2.50
CA SER A 82 -15.06 11.60 2.21
C SER A 82 -14.82 11.57 0.73
N THR A 83 -15.94 11.59 0.03
CA THR A 83 -16.16 12.34 -1.21
C THR A 83 -14.89 13.03 -1.72
N ALA A 84 -14.08 12.30 -2.47
CA ALA A 84 -13.03 12.88 -3.27
C ALA A 84 -12.63 11.92 -4.40
N ALA A 85 -13.07 12.32 -5.59
CA ALA A 85 -12.46 12.01 -6.88
C ALA A 85 -12.47 10.54 -7.31
N GLU A 86 -13.63 10.14 -7.83
CA GLU A 86 -13.67 9.40 -9.10
C GLU A 86 -12.99 10.28 -10.17
N ALA A 87 -11.66 10.26 -10.19
CA ALA A 87 -10.91 10.63 -11.39
C ALA A 87 -11.06 9.45 -12.34
N ALA A 88 -12.19 9.46 -13.06
CA ALA A 88 -12.33 8.72 -14.30
C ALA A 88 -11.11 9.03 -15.19
N PRO A 89 -10.58 8.05 -15.93
CA PRO A 89 -9.68 8.36 -17.03
C PRO A 89 -10.51 9.12 -18.07
N GLU A 90 -10.50 10.45 -18.03
CA GLU A 90 -10.75 11.24 -19.23
C GLU A 90 -9.62 10.89 -20.19
N LEU A 91 -9.89 9.93 -21.06
CA LEU A 91 -9.24 9.83 -22.35
C LEU A 91 -9.37 11.21 -22.99
N GLU A 92 -8.26 11.94 -23.17
CA GLU A 92 -8.20 13.03 -24.12
C GLU A 92 -8.29 12.41 -25.52
N PRO A 93 -9.39 12.54 -26.30
CA PRO A 93 -9.29 12.34 -27.73
C PRO A 93 -8.57 13.56 -28.30
N VAL A 94 -7.31 13.34 -28.64
CA VAL A 94 -6.47 14.16 -29.51
C VAL A 94 -7.30 14.97 -30.51
N GLU A 95 -7.20 16.30 -30.45
CA GLU A 95 -7.70 17.20 -31.49
C GLU A 95 -7.14 16.77 -32.86
N GLN A 96 -7.98 16.17 -33.70
CA GLN A 96 -7.73 16.10 -35.13
C GLN A 96 -8.56 17.17 -35.83
N LYS A 97 -7.92 18.31 -36.09
CA LYS A 97 -8.29 19.17 -37.22
C LYS A 97 -8.16 18.34 -38.50
N SER A 98 -9.23 18.23 -39.27
CA SER A 98 -9.17 18.04 -40.73
C SER A 98 -10.51 18.41 -41.37
N ASP A 99 -10.60 19.70 -41.69
CA ASP A 99 -11.00 20.24 -42.99
C ASP A 99 -11.50 19.20 -44.00
N ASN A 100 -12.81 19.18 -44.27
CA ASN A 100 -13.38 18.36 -45.34
C ASN A 100 -14.24 19.28 -46.24
N PRO A 101 -13.77 19.65 -47.45
CA PRO A 101 -14.32 20.76 -48.24
C PRO A 101 -15.44 20.39 -49.22
N TYR A 102 -16.23 19.34 -48.98
CA TYR A 102 -17.32 18.91 -49.89
C TYR A 102 -18.67 18.62 -49.19
N LEU A 103 -18.95 19.31 -48.08
CA LEU A 103 -20.29 19.45 -47.48
C LEU A 103 -20.60 20.94 -47.29
#